data_AF-A0A2W5ZX15-F1
#
_entry.id   AF-A0A2W5ZX15-F1
#
_cell.length_a   1.000
_cell.length_b   1.000
_cell.length_c   1.000
_cell.angle_alpha   90.00
_cell.angle_beta   90.00
_cell.angle_gamma   90.00
#
_symmetry.space_group_name_H-M   'P 1'
#
loop_
_entity.id
_entity.type
_entity.pdbx_description
1 polymer ?
#
loop_
_entity_poly.entity_id
_entity_poly.type
_entity_poly.pdbx_seq_one_letter_code
_entity_poly.pdbx_strand_id
1 'polypeptide(L)'
;NDGQASVGGRSAVQLSDSSGRLYLTTGKQPRLLRIQSARGYRAPDGSSDLRLDFSYPARVDLPPPGAFLNPADASTFPAHYVAEAVRTGRCDASGCQLTATMRNLAGPPAARSTVTLRLRAADNSDLGSCSVDLPPIPYQQTQDVSCTVGGAPWTSFFGSSSDRRYFARATIQNPPYDS
;
A
#
# COMPACT_ATOMS: atom_id res chain seq x y z
N ASN A 1 21.48 31.88 -37.53
CA ASN A 1 21.53 31.01 -38.73
C ASN A 1 20.27 30.18 -38.74
N ASP A 2 19.37 30.50 -39.66
CA ASP A 2 18.04 29.91 -39.68
C ASP A 2 17.97 28.91 -40.83
N GLY A 3 17.37 27.75 -40.59
CA GLY A 3 17.39 26.66 -41.55
C GLY A 3 16.20 25.71 -41.41
N GLN A 4 15.85 25.03 -42.49
CA GLN A 4 14.87 23.95 -42.43
C GLN A 4 15.43 22.75 -41.65
N ALA A 5 14.59 22.12 -40.85
CA ALA A 5 14.94 20.99 -40.01
C ALA A 5 13.74 20.02 -39.89
N SER A 6 13.96 18.88 -39.22
CA SER A 6 12.90 17.96 -38.83
C SER A 6 13.09 17.52 -37.38
N VAL A 7 12.01 17.49 -36.61
CA VAL A 7 12.00 17.03 -35.21
C VAL A 7 10.87 16.02 -35.05
N GLY A 8 11.21 14.78 -34.69
CA GLY A 8 10.21 13.71 -34.51
C GLY A 8 9.37 13.45 -35.77
N GLY A 9 9.97 13.56 -36.96
CA GLY A 9 9.29 13.39 -38.25
C GLY A 9 8.47 14.60 -38.71
N ARG A 10 8.46 15.72 -37.96
CA ARG A 10 7.71 16.93 -38.30
C ARG A 10 8.63 17.99 -38.88
N SER A 11 8.23 18.59 -40.01
CA SER A 11 8.94 19.72 -40.61
C SER A 11 9.02 20.89 -39.63
N ALA A 12 10.22 21.45 -39.54
CA ALA A 12 10.55 22.49 -38.58
C ALA A 12 11.40 23.60 -39.20
N VAL A 13 11.30 24.80 -38.64
CA VAL A 13 12.30 25.87 -38.78
C VAL A 13 13.17 25.85 -37.53
N GLN A 14 14.48 25.82 -37.73
CA GLN A 14 15.46 26.01 -36.67
C GLN A 14 15.84 27.50 -36.59
N LEU A 15 15.71 28.07 -35.40
CA LEU A 15 16.27 29.37 -35.02
C LEU A 15 17.45 29.11 -34.09
N SER A 16 18.53 29.89 -34.21
CA SER A 16 19.73 29.70 -33.38
C SER A 16 20.41 31.00 -33.01
N ASP A 17 20.92 31.05 -31.77
CA ASP A 17 21.74 32.13 -31.23
C ASP A 17 22.88 31.58 -30.35
N SER A 18 23.52 32.44 -29.57
CA SER A 18 24.60 32.04 -28.65
C SER A 18 24.12 31.22 -27.45
N SER A 19 22.83 31.28 -27.11
CA SER A 19 22.23 30.54 -26.01
C SER A 19 21.80 29.13 -26.42
N GLY A 20 21.45 28.92 -27.69
CA GLY A 20 21.03 27.62 -28.17
C GLY A 20 20.26 27.65 -29.49
N ARG A 21 19.34 26.69 -29.60
CA ARG A 21 18.51 26.42 -30.77
C ARG A 21 17.06 26.19 -30.37
N LEU A 22 16.16 26.74 -31.17
CA LEU A 22 14.73 26.51 -31.09
C LEU A 22 14.25 25.88 -32.39
N TYR A 23 13.37 24.89 -32.28
CA TYR A 23 12.77 24.22 -33.43
C TYR A 23 11.26 24.43 -33.40
N LEU A 24 10.69 25.01 -34.44
CA LEU A 24 9.27 25.39 -34.53
C LEU A 24 8.62 24.73 -35.73
N THR A 25 7.37 24.28 -35.65
CA THR A 25 6.65 23.77 -36.83
C THR A 25 6.49 24.84 -37.91
N THR A 26 6.52 24.45 -39.17
CA THR A 26 6.16 25.31 -40.30
C THR A 26 4.63 25.38 -40.46
N GLY A 27 4.02 26.57 -40.34
CA GLY A 27 2.57 26.75 -40.54
C GLY A 27 2.03 28.10 -40.05
N LYS A 28 0.72 28.34 -40.20
CA LYS A 28 0.05 29.60 -39.78
C LYS A 28 0.10 29.85 -38.26
N GLN A 29 0.20 28.80 -37.46
CA GLN A 29 0.38 28.87 -36.01
C GLN A 29 1.56 27.96 -35.63
N PRO A 30 2.80 28.49 -35.67
CA PRO A 30 3.98 27.70 -35.35
C PRO A 30 3.92 27.25 -33.88
N ARG A 31 4.23 25.97 -33.64
CA ARG A 31 4.36 25.38 -32.30
C ARG A 31 5.80 24.97 -32.06
N LEU A 32 6.25 25.13 -30.83
CA LEU A 32 7.58 24.70 -30.38
C LEU A 32 7.68 23.17 -30.40
N LEU A 33 8.69 22.64 -31.05
CA LEU A 33 8.99 21.21 -31.13
C LEU A 33 10.17 20.82 -30.24
N ARG A 34 11.21 21.67 -30.17
CA ARG A 34 12.38 21.44 -29.35
C ARG A 34 13.03 22.74 -28.89
N ILE A 35 13.52 22.76 -27.66
CA ILE A 35 14.53 23.71 -27.16
C ILE A 35 15.81 22.92 -26.93
N GLN A 36 16.94 23.45 -27.36
CA GLN A 36 18.26 22.87 -27.10
C GLN A 36 19.25 23.97 -26.73
N SER A 37 19.87 23.90 -25.56
CA SER A 37 20.93 24.85 -25.20
C SER A 37 22.19 24.66 -26.05
N ALA A 38 22.93 25.73 -26.28
CA ALA A 38 24.25 25.66 -26.89
C ALA A 38 25.23 24.91 -25.98
N ARG A 39 26.24 24.28 -26.57
CA ARG A 39 27.28 23.59 -25.81
C ARG A 39 28.02 24.60 -24.94
N GLY A 40 28.13 24.33 -23.64
CA GLY A 40 28.79 25.22 -22.68
C GLY A 40 27.95 26.42 -22.25
N TYR A 41 26.74 26.60 -22.78
CA TYR A 41 25.80 27.58 -22.26
C TYR A 41 25.27 27.13 -20.91
N ARG A 42 25.29 28.04 -19.94
CA ARG A 42 24.69 27.87 -18.62
C ARG A 42 23.76 29.04 -18.37
N ALA A 43 22.51 28.73 -18.06
CA ALA A 43 21.51 29.72 -17.69
C ALA A 43 21.80 30.31 -16.29
N PRO A 44 21.23 31.48 -15.94
CA PRO A 44 21.48 32.13 -14.65
C PRO A 44 21.10 31.30 -13.41
N ASP A 45 20.15 30.36 -13.57
CA ASP A 45 19.74 29.40 -12.53
C ASP A 45 20.71 28.20 -12.40
N GLY A 46 21.75 28.17 -13.22
CA GLY A 46 22.73 27.10 -13.27
C GLY A 46 22.39 25.96 -14.23
N SER A 47 21.24 25.98 -14.91
CA SER A 47 20.85 24.94 -15.86
C SER A 47 21.77 24.92 -17.08
N SER A 48 22.22 23.73 -17.52
CA SER A 48 23.03 23.55 -18.74
C SER A 48 22.60 22.29 -19.48
N ASP A 49 23.03 22.15 -20.75
CA ASP A 49 22.81 20.96 -21.59
C ASP A 49 21.32 20.56 -21.72
N LEU A 50 20.44 21.55 -21.67
CA LEU A 50 18.99 21.37 -21.78
C LEU A 50 18.62 20.91 -23.17
N ARG A 51 17.81 19.86 -23.24
CA ARG A 51 17.06 19.47 -24.42
C ARG A 51 15.64 19.13 -24.00
N LEU A 52 14.69 19.94 -24.44
CA LEU A 52 13.27 19.75 -24.17
C LEU A 52 12.57 19.46 -25.50
N ASP A 53 11.90 18.32 -25.58
CA ASP A 53 11.12 17.90 -26.74
C ASP A 53 9.62 18.02 -26.43
N PHE A 54 8.86 18.67 -27.30
CA PHE A 54 7.46 19.01 -27.07
C PHE A 54 6.53 18.22 -27.99
N SER A 55 5.50 17.60 -27.40
CA SER A 55 4.42 16.92 -28.09
C SER A 55 3.08 17.54 -27.75
N TYR A 56 2.15 17.56 -28.70
CA TYR A 56 0.83 18.17 -28.54
C TYR A 56 -0.25 17.17 -28.99
N PRO A 57 -0.51 16.12 -28.20
CA PRO A 57 -1.60 15.21 -28.51
C PRO A 57 -2.93 15.98 -28.47
N ALA A 58 -3.89 15.57 -29.29
CA ALA A 58 -5.22 16.21 -29.33
C ALA A 58 -6.01 16.01 -28.02
N ARG A 59 -5.66 14.95 -27.27
CA ARG A 59 -6.18 14.65 -25.94
C ARG A 59 -5.04 14.14 -25.07
N VAL A 60 -5.07 14.51 -23.81
CA VAL A 60 -4.25 13.89 -22.76
C VAL A 60 -5.24 13.17 -21.86
N ASP A 61 -5.20 11.85 -21.88
CA ASP A 61 -6.02 11.05 -20.98
C ASP A 61 -5.32 11.03 -19.62
N LEU A 62 -5.80 11.90 -18.73
CA LEU A 62 -5.41 11.86 -17.32
C LEU A 62 -6.40 10.93 -16.61
N PRO A 63 -5.94 9.82 -16.00
CA PRO A 63 -6.83 9.03 -15.17
C PRO A 63 -7.34 9.93 -14.03
N PRO A 64 -8.62 9.77 -13.62
CA PRO A 64 -9.09 10.46 -12.43
C PRO A 64 -8.17 10.10 -11.25
N PRO A 65 -7.91 11.05 -10.34
CA PRO A 65 -7.26 10.72 -9.08
C PRO A 65 -8.02 9.56 -8.41
N GLY A 66 -7.30 8.65 -7.75
CA GLY A 66 -7.93 7.59 -6.97
C GLY A 66 -8.86 8.15 -5.89
N ALA A 67 -9.62 7.26 -5.23
CA ALA A 67 -10.48 7.65 -4.12
C ALA A 67 -9.68 8.46 -3.08
N PHE A 68 -10.14 9.67 -2.78
CA PHE A 68 -9.50 10.52 -1.79
C PHE A 68 -9.77 9.99 -0.39
N LEU A 69 -8.73 9.96 0.45
CA LEU A 69 -8.90 9.76 1.88
C LEU A 69 -9.58 11.00 2.46
N ASN A 70 -10.72 10.81 3.11
CA ASN A 70 -11.40 11.84 3.88
C ASN A 70 -11.16 11.57 5.36
N PRO A 71 -10.38 12.41 6.07
CA PRO A 71 -10.10 12.20 7.49
C PRO A 71 -11.35 12.17 8.40
N ALA A 72 -12.46 12.75 7.94
CA ALA A 72 -13.73 12.74 8.65
C ALA A 72 -14.60 11.49 8.36
N ASP A 73 -14.21 10.63 7.41
CA ASP A 73 -14.94 9.44 7.02
C ASP A 73 -14.04 8.20 7.02
N ALA A 74 -14.17 7.41 8.10
CA ALA A 74 -13.44 6.16 8.33
C ALA A 74 -13.60 5.14 7.18
N SER A 75 -14.69 5.19 6.41
CA SER A 75 -14.94 4.28 5.29
C SER A 75 -14.04 4.53 4.08
N THR A 76 -13.37 5.68 4.03
CA THR A 76 -12.41 6.01 2.96
C THR A 76 -11.01 5.48 3.23
N PHE A 77 -10.70 5.09 4.47
CA PHE A 77 -9.39 4.58 4.87
C PHE A 77 -9.23 3.10 4.47
N PRO A 78 -7.97 2.58 4.41
CA PRO A 78 -7.74 1.15 4.37
C PRO A 78 -8.44 0.41 5.53
N ALA A 79 -8.81 -0.86 5.35
CA ALA A 79 -9.40 -1.65 6.44
C ALA A 79 -8.50 -1.68 7.70
N HIS A 80 -9.13 -1.56 8.86
CA HIS A 80 -8.48 -1.58 10.17
C HIS A 80 -9.23 -2.58 11.06
N TYR A 81 -8.61 -3.72 11.34
CA TYR A 81 -9.23 -4.81 12.06
C TYR A 81 -8.89 -4.79 13.55
N VAL A 82 -9.91 -5.03 14.37
CA VAL A 82 -9.77 -5.23 15.82
C VAL A 82 -10.41 -6.55 16.24
N ALA A 83 -9.89 -7.17 17.29
CA ALA A 83 -10.56 -8.30 17.94
C ALA A 83 -11.49 -7.76 19.05
N GLU A 84 -12.79 -7.94 18.89
CA GLU A 84 -13.78 -7.56 19.91
C GLU A 84 -13.87 -8.58 21.03
N ALA A 85 -13.67 -9.86 20.70
CA ALA A 85 -13.69 -10.95 21.65
C ALA A 85 -12.77 -12.09 21.20
N VAL A 86 -12.24 -12.84 22.17
CA VAL A 86 -11.56 -14.12 21.95
C VAL A 86 -12.23 -15.15 22.84
N ARG A 87 -12.66 -16.26 22.25
CA ARG A 87 -13.36 -17.35 22.91
C ARG A 87 -12.58 -18.64 22.73
N THR A 88 -12.61 -19.49 23.75
CA THR A 88 -12.02 -20.83 23.72
C THR A 88 -13.10 -21.84 23.41
N GLY A 89 -12.87 -22.64 22.37
CA GLY A 89 -13.71 -23.78 22.01
C GLY A 89 -13.28 -25.05 22.74
N ARG A 90 -13.31 -26.18 22.03
CA ARG A 90 -12.86 -27.46 22.56
C ARG A 90 -11.34 -27.43 22.83
N CYS A 91 -10.95 -27.82 24.04
CA CYS A 91 -9.55 -27.92 24.45
C CYS A 91 -9.28 -29.28 25.07
N ASP A 92 -8.40 -30.06 24.44
CA ASP A 92 -7.92 -31.35 24.91
C ASP A 92 -6.41 -31.50 24.70
N ALA A 93 -5.83 -32.65 25.02
CA ALA A 93 -4.38 -32.86 24.93
C ALA A 93 -3.80 -32.65 23.51
N SER A 94 -4.63 -32.74 22.46
CA SER A 94 -4.22 -32.54 21.07
C SER A 94 -4.20 -31.07 20.65
N GLY A 95 -4.95 -30.21 21.35
CA GLY A 95 -4.98 -28.78 21.07
C GLY A 95 -6.18 -28.08 21.71
N CYS A 96 -6.19 -26.75 21.59
CA CYS A 96 -7.23 -25.87 22.08
C CYS A 96 -7.67 -24.94 20.95
N GLN A 97 -8.93 -25.09 20.54
CA GLN A 97 -9.52 -24.24 19.51
C GLN A 97 -9.75 -22.84 20.07
N LEU A 98 -9.26 -21.84 19.36
CA LEU A 98 -9.52 -20.43 19.64
C LEU A 98 -10.32 -19.83 18.50
N THR A 99 -11.28 -18.98 18.87
CA THR A 99 -12.09 -18.19 17.94
C THR A 99 -12.00 -16.73 18.35
N ALA A 100 -11.62 -15.85 17.41
CA ALA A 100 -11.67 -14.41 17.60
C ALA A 100 -12.77 -13.79 16.74
N THR A 101 -13.57 -12.94 17.35
CA THR A 101 -14.56 -12.10 16.64
C THR A 101 -13.85 -10.83 16.19
N MET A 102 -13.66 -10.73 14.89
CA MET A 102 -12.92 -9.64 14.25
C MET A 102 -13.90 -8.62 13.70
N ARG A 103 -13.63 -7.34 13.91
CA ARG A 103 -14.41 -6.23 13.34
C ARG A 103 -13.55 -5.35 12.47
N ASN A 104 -14.08 -4.94 11.31
CA ASN A 104 -13.47 -3.89 10.51
C ASN A 104 -14.01 -2.51 10.93
N LEU A 105 -13.12 -1.63 11.36
CA LEU A 105 -13.43 -0.27 11.80
C LEU A 105 -13.17 0.80 10.73
N ALA A 106 -12.69 0.41 9.56
CA ALA A 106 -12.39 1.33 8.47
C ALA A 106 -12.82 0.73 7.11
N GLY A 107 -12.50 1.41 6.02
CA GLY A 107 -12.96 1.10 4.68
C GLY A 107 -12.58 -0.27 4.10
N PRO A 108 -12.46 -0.38 2.77
CA PRO A 108 -12.31 -1.69 2.13
C PRO A 108 -10.96 -2.35 2.46
N PRO A 109 -10.90 -3.70 2.40
CA PRO A 109 -9.64 -4.43 2.53
C PRO A 109 -8.62 -3.96 1.49
N ALA A 110 -7.46 -3.46 1.95
CA ALA A 110 -6.41 -2.94 1.07
C ALA A 110 -5.23 -3.91 0.91
N ALA A 111 -4.97 -4.72 1.94
CA ALA A 111 -3.90 -5.72 1.97
C ALA A 111 -4.35 -6.93 2.80
N ARG A 112 -3.67 -8.07 2.61
CA ARG A 112 -3.89 -9.24 3.47
C ARG A 112 -3.48 -8.88 4.90
N SER A 113 -4.39 -9.12 5.84
CA SER A 113 -4.16 -8.97 7.27
C SER A 113 -4.20 -10.35 7.92
N THR A 114 -3.44 -10.55 8.98
CA THR A 114 -3.34 -11.84 9.66
C THR A 114 -3.62 -11.63 11.15
N VAL A 115 -4.37 -12.52 11.77
CA VAL A 115 -4.52 -12.55 13.22
C VAL A 115 -3.72 -13.71 13.79
N THR A 116 -3.00 -13.46 14.87
CA THR A 116 -2.31 -14.46 15.67
C THR A 116 -3.01 -14.60 17.00
N LEU A 117 -3.55 -15.78 17.26
CA LEU A 117 -4.16 -16.14 18.54
C LEU A 117 -3.12 -16.88 19.39
N ARG A 118 -2.94 -16.44 20.64
CA ARG A 118 -1.96 -16.99 21.58
C ARG A 118 -2.65 -17.47 22.84
N LEU A 119 -2.20 -18.60 23.36
CA LEU A 119 -2.56 -19.10 24.69
C LEU A 119 -1.43 -18.85 25.67
N ARG A 120 -1.80 -18.46 26.88
CA ARG A 120 -0.87 -18.38 28.02
C ARG A 120 -1.48 -18.99 29.26
N ALA A 121 -0.66 -19.60 30.09
CA ALA A 121 -1.09 -20.05 31.41
C ALA A 121 -1.22 -18.85 32.37
N ALA A 122 -1.81 -19.08 33.54
CA ALA A 122 -2.00 -18.06 34.57
C ALA A 122 -0.69 -17.37 35.03
N ASP A 123 0.45 -18.06 34.94
CA ASP A 123 1.78 -17.54 35.24
C ASP A 123 2.41 -16.74 34.06
N ASN A 124 1.65 -16.50 32.99
CA ASN A 124 2.07 -15.90 31.73
C ASN A 124 3.02 -16.76 30.85
N SER A 125 3.28 -18.02 31.19
CA SER A 125 4.03 -18.91 30.32
C SER A 125 3.31 -19.11 28.98
N ASP A 126 4.09 -19.18 27.89
CA ASP A 126 3.55 -19.35 26.53
C ASP A 126 3.13 -20.80 26.33
N LEU A 127 1.85 -21.00 26.00
CA LEU A 127 1.29 -22.31 25.71
C LEU A 127 1.20 -22.58 24.20
N GLY A 128 1.54 -21.58 23.39
CA GLY A 128 1.58 -21.68 21.94
C GLY A 128 0.69 -20.64 21.26
N SER A 129 0.77 -20.65 19.93
CA SER A 129 0.02 -19.73 19.08
C SER A 129 -0.37 -20.37 17.75
N CYS A 130 -1.40 -19.83 17.13
CA CYS A 130 -1.77 -20.11 15.76
C CYS A 130 -2.09 -18.80 15.03
N SER A 131 -1.83 -18.77 13.73
CA SER A 131 -2.10 -17.60 12.88
C SER A 131 -3.06 -17.99 11.76
N VAL A 132 -3.96 -17.09 11.41
CA VAL A 132 -4.92 -17.28 10.31
C VAL A 132 -5.07 -15.97 9.53
N ASP A 133 -5.14 -16.09 8.21
CA ASP A 133 -5.45 -14.96 7.34
C ASP A 133 -6.85 -14.45 7.62
N LEU A 134 -7.00 -13.14 7.76
CA LEU A 134 -8.30 -12.50 7.90
C LEU A 134 -8.99 -12.48 6.54
N PRO A 135 -10.21 -13.05 6.42
CA PRO A 135 -11.00 -12.86 5.22
C PRO A 135 -11.37 -11.38 5.07
N PRO A 136 -11.74 -10.93 3.86
CA PRO A 136 -12.23 -9.57 3.68
C PRO A 136 -13.53 -9.34 4.48
N ILE A 137 -13.43 -8.59 5.59
CA ILE A 137 -14.59 -8.19 6.40
C ILE A 137 -15.06 -6.80 5.93
N PRO A 138 -16.33 -6.63 5.51
CA PRO A 138 -16.85 -5.31 5.14
C PRO A 138 -16.81 -4.31 6.30
N TYR A 139 -16.81 -3.02 5.98
CA TYR A 139 -16.79 -1.94 6.98
C TYR A 139 -17.95 -2.08 7.99
N GLN A 140 -17.63 -1.94 9.28
CA GLN A 140 -18.50 -2.12 10.44
C GLN A 140 -19.11 -3.50 10.64
N GLN A 141 -18.70 -4.51 9.84
CA GLN A 141 -19.13 -5.88 10.03
C GLN A 141 -18.17 -6.66 10.91
N THR A 142 -18.67 -7.76 11.47
CA THR A 142 -17.90 -8.71 12.27
C THR A 142 -17.80 -10.06 11.58
N GLN A 143 -16.68 -10.75 11.77
CA GLN A 143 -16.48 -12.12 11.30
C GLN A 143 -15.70 -12.91 12.35
N ASP A 144 -16.16 -14.12 12.64
CA ASP A 144 -15.41 -15.05 13.46
C ASP A 144 -14.34 -15.75 12.62
N VAL A 145 -13.11 -15.77 13.14
CA VAL A 145 -11.98 -16.54 12.60
C VAL A 145 -11.45 -17.46 13.68
N SER A 146 -11.06 -18.67 13.30
CA SER A 146 -10.67 -19.70 14.26
C SER A 146 -9.39 -20.41 13.84
N CYS A 147 -8.60 -20.80 14.84
CA CYS A 147 -7.47 -21.70 14.66
C CYS A 147 -7.23 -22.51 15.93
N THR A 148 -6.50 -23.62 15.82
CA THR A 148 -6.20 -24.49 16.96
C THR A 148 -4.76 -24.28 17.40
N VAL A 149 -4.57 -23.93 18.68
CA VAL A 149 -3.27 -23.90 19.31
C VAL A 149 -2.94 -25.30 19.84
N GLY A 150 -1.76 -25.81 19.55
CA GLY A 150 -1.30 -27.10 20.05
C GLY A 150 0.21 -27.14 20.19
N GLY A 151 0.77 -28.35 20.25
CA GLY A 151 2.21 -28.58 20.38
C GLY A 151 2.65 -28.89 21.81
N ALA A 152 3.95 -29.15 21.97
CA ALA A 152 4.52 -29.67 23.21
C ALA A 152 4.23 -28.80 24.46
N PRO A 153 4.30 -27.45 24.41
CA PRO A 153 3.98 -26.62 25.57
C PRO A 153 2.53 -26.81 26.04
N TRP A 154 1.57 -26.81 25.10
CA TRP A 154 0.16 -27.06 25.39
C TRP A 154 -0.07 -28.47 25.96
N THR A 155 0.47 -29.51 25.31
CA THR A 155 0.30 -30.89 25.76
C THR A 155 0.88 -31.10 27.16
N SER A 156 2.04 -30.51 27.45
CA SER A 156 2.66 -30.55 28.77
C SER A 156 1.77 -29.88 29.81
N PHE A 157 1.34 -28.64 29.58
CA PHE A 157 0.43 -27.91 30.47
C PHE A 157 -0.88 -28.66 30.72
N PHE A 158 -1.49 -29.20 29.66
CA PHE A 158 -2.75 -29.93 29.76
C PHE A 158 -2.61 -31.24 30.57
N GLY A 159 -1.48 -31.93 30.43
CA GLY A 159 -1.17 -33.17 31.12
C GLY A 159 -0.71 -32.98 32.58
N SER A 160 -0.03 -31.88 32.90
CA SER A 160 0.58 -31.66 34.22
C SER A 160 -0.24 -30.77 35.16
N SER A 161 -1.15 -29.95 34.64
CA SER A 161 -1.88 -28.98 35.46
C SER A 161 -3.19 -29.55 36.00
N SER A 162 -3.32 -29.58 37.33
CA SER A 162 -4.57 -29.84 38.05
C SER A 162 -5.51 -28.63 38.06
N ASP A 163 -4.94 -27.42 37.95
CA ASP A 163 -5.67 -26.14 37.87
C ASP A 163 -5.43 -25.50 36.49
N ARG A 164 -6.27 -25.87 35.52
CA ARG A 164 -6.13 -25.50 34.10
C ARG A 164 -6.61 -24.08 33.83
N ARG A 165 -5.95 -23.09 34.45
CA ARG A 165 -6.19 -21.67 34.16
C ARG A 165 -5.28 -21.18 33.04
N TYR A 166 -5.90 -20.71 31.97
CA TYR A 166 -5.24 -20.13 30.81
C TYR A 166 -6.09 -18.99 30.25
N PHE A 167 -5.46 -18.11 29.47
CA PHE A 167 -6.14 -17.02 28.78
C PHE A 167 -5.66 -16.94 27.33
N ALA A 168 -6.56 -16.48 26.47
CA ALA A 168 -6.32 -16.31 25.05
C ALA A 168 -6.18 -14.83 24.69
N ARG A 169 -5.26 -14.50 23.79
CA ARG A 169 -5.07 -13.14 23.26
C ARG A 169 -4.98 -13.15 21.75
N ALA A 170 -5.59 -12.18 21.10
CA ALA A 170 -5.40 -11.91 19.68
C ALA A 170 -4.38 -10.78 19.49
N THR A 171 -3.51 -10.94 18.49
CA THR A 171 -2.64 -9.89 17.94
C THR A 171 -2.92 -9.81 16.45
N ILE A 172 -3.31 -8.64 15.97
CA ILE A 172 -3.64 -8.42 14.56
C ILE A 172 -2.45 -7.73 13.90
N GLN A 173 -2.14 -8.16 12.68
CA GLN A 173 -1.32 -7.40 11.76
C GLN A 173 -2.23 -6.63 10.81
N ASN A 174 -2.24 -5.30 10.93
CA ASN A 174 -2.87 -4.34 10.04
C ASN A 174 -1.76 -3.60 9.28
N PRO A 175 -1.24 -4.13 8.15
CA PRO A 175 -0.06 -3.57 7.48
C PRO A 175 -0.11 -2.07 7.17
N PRO A 176 -1.27 -1.46 6.83
CA PRO A 176 -1.34 -0.01 6.62
C PRO A 176 -1.13 0.84 7.89
N TYR A 177 -1.16 0.22 9.08
CA TYR A 177 -1.17 0.89 10.39
C TYR A 177 0.00 0.48 11.30
N ASP A 178 0.69 -0.62 11.02
CA ASP A 178 1.69 -1.23 11.92
C ASP A 178 3.13 -0.71 11.74
N SER A 179 3.32 0.54 11.28
CA SER A 179 4.64 1.15 11.02
C SER A 179 5.40 1.55 12.29
#